data_AF-A0A3D3LFW0-F1
#
_entry.id   AF-A0A3D3LFW0-F1
#
_cell.length_a   1.000
_cell.length_b   1.000
_cell.length_c   1.000
_cell.angle_alpha   90.00
_cell.angle_beta   90.00
_cell.angle_gamma   90.00
#
_symmetry.space_group_name_H-M   'P 1'
#
loop_
_entity.id
_entity.type
_entity.pdbx_description
1 polymer ?
#
loop_
_entity_poly.entity_id
_entity_poly.type
_entity_poly.pdbx_seq_one_letter_code
_entity_poly.pdbx_strand_id
1 'polypeptide(L)'
;MNTLTLNQSASTTYGGQINGNVSVVKDNTGSLTLTSVNGMRGDLVISNGSVILTGAGSVNEARGIQIGAGKVFDVSGVTGGMYSYDGRISGGGVGALRADNATRAQILGNITVTDNVGTIARQGSISPGNSAGHLYVSGDLTLGGGLWGTSTKTERLTLELSAPTSTLAALGWDGSNVADWLENSSPDVLNGLAGDLSGHDYVNVGGELTLNEHGGIGVTLINGYQPQYGDVFNLLDWTSVSVGSFDAGPTPRSGGELGYDLNLPDLTAFQLTWHTDLFADYGVIFVVPEPGRMMLLFFGLTGLLFRRRRA
;
A
#
# COMPACT_ATOMS: atom_id res chain seq x y z
N MET A 1 -21.68 -21.21 0.33
CA MET A 1 -20.47 -21.48 1.12
C MET A 1 -20.86 -21.37 2.58
N ASN A 2 -20.44 -22.30 3.44
CA ASN A 2 -20.82 -22.27 4.87
C ASN A 2 -19.83 -21.38 5.65
N THR A 3 -20.27 -20.89 6.81
CA THR A 3 -19.44 -20.05 7.69
C THR A 3 -19.27 -20.71 9.05
N LEU A 4 -18.03 -20.81 9.53
CA LEU A 4 -17.67 -21.18 10.89
C LEU A 4 -17.29 -19.91 11.67
N THR A 5 -18.08 -19.55 12.67
CA THR A 5 -17.77 -18.41 13.55
C THR A 5 -17.12 -18.89 14.84
N LEU A 6 -15.94 -18.35 15.14
CA LEU A 6 -15.16 -18.60 16.34
C LEU A 6 -15.33 -17.38 17.26
N ASN A 7 -16.24 -17.50 18.24
CA ASN A 7 -16.69 -16.41 19.11
C ASN A 7 -16.27 -16.66 20.57
N GLN A 8 -14.97 -16.84 20.79
CA GLN A 8 -14.40 -17.05 22.12
C GLN A 8 -13.81 -15.76 22.69
N SER A 9 -14.10 -15.46 23.96
CA SER A 9 -13.48 -14.35 24.70
C SER A 9 -12.12 -14.73 25.30
N ALA A 10 -11.92 -16.01 25.59
CA ALA A 10 -10.65 -16.55 26.05
C ALA A 10 -9.75 -16.95 24.88
N SER A 11 -8.46 -16.59 24.96
CA SER A 11 -7.47 -17.02 23.97
C SER A 11 -7.29 -18.54 24.00
N THR A 12 -7.25 -19.18 22.83
CA THR A 12 -7.21 -20.64 22.69
C THR A 12 -6.21 -21.06 21.62
N THR A 13 -5.53 -22.19 21.84
CA THR A 13 -4.73 -22.87 20.83
C THR A 13 -5.52 -24.02 20.22
N TYR A 14 -5.57 -24.09 18.89
CA TYR A 14 -6.21 -25.16 18.14
C TYR A 14 -5.19 -25.86 17.24
N GLY A 15 -4.88 -27.12 17.59
CA GLY A 15 -3.96 -27.97 16.84
C GLY A 15 -4.62 -28.86 15.78
N GLY A 16 -5.94 -28.79 15.62
CA GLY A 16 -6.66 -29.45 14.54
C GLY A 16 -6.57 -28.70 13.21
N GLN A 17 -7.36 -29.13 12.23
CA GLN A 17 -7.45 -28.49 10.92
C GLN A 17 -8.89 -28.07 10.62
N ILE A 18 -9.06 -26.86 10.12
CA ILE A 18 -10.30 -26.37 9.53
C ILE A 18 -10.16 -26.47 8.01
N ASN A 19 -10.86 -27.43 7.40
CA ASN A 19 -10.69 -27.79 5.99
C ASN A 19 -12.01 -27.68 5.19
N GLY A 20 -11.88 -27.45 3.88
CA GLY A 20 -12.98 -27.51 2.93
C GLY A 20 -13.58 -26.15 2.57
N ASN A 21 -14.74 -26.15 1.92
CA ASN A 21 -15.40 -24.93 1.41
C ASN A 21 -16.13 -24.16 2.52
N VAL A 22 -15.37 -23.65 3.48
CA VAL A 22 -15.83 -22.91 4.65
C VAL A 22 -15.13 -21.57 4.76
N SER A 23 -15.88 -20.50 5.02
CA SER A 23 -15.34 -19.24 5.53
C SER A 23 -15.19 -19.33 7.04
N VAL A 24 -14.14 -18.75 7.59
CA VAL A 24 -13.93 -18.66 9.04
C VAL A 24 -14.05 -17.21 9.46
N VAL A 25 -14.86 -16.95 10.48
CA VAL A 25 -14.98 -15.64 11.11
C VAL A 25 -14.43 -15.73 12.52
N LYS A 26 -13.35 -15.01 12.80
CA LYS A 26 -12.86 -14.80 14.15
C LYS A 26 -13.55 -13.58 14.76
N ASP A 27 -14.31 -13.83 15.81
CA ASP A 27 -15.14 -12.86 16.52
C ASP A 27 -14.82 -12.88 18.04
N ASN A 28 -15.23 -11.83 18.77
CA ASN A 28 -14.91 -11.58 20.17
C ASN A 28 -13.41 -11.38 20.48
N THR A 29 -13.09 -11.04 21.73
CA THR A 29 -11.79 -10.48 22.10
C THR A 29 -10.65 -11.49 22.21
N GLY A 30 -10.94 -12.78 22.38
CA GLY A 30 -9.90 -13.81 22.54
C GLY A 30 -9.04 -13.97 21.29
N SER A 31 -7.82 -14.46 21.43
CA SER A 31 -7.01 -14.87 20.28
C SER A 31 -7.27 -16.32 19.88
N LEU A 32 -7.15 -16.64 18.59
CA LEU A 32 -7.08 -18.02 18.11
C LEU A 32 -5.68 -18.31 17.60
N THR A 33 -4.95 -19.20 18.27
CA THR A 33 -3.67 -19.69 17.80
C THR A 33 -3.85 -20.98 17.01
N LEU A 34 -3.46 -20.98 15.74
CA LEU A 34 -3.48 -22.14 14.86
C LEU A 34 -2.05 -22.70 14.74
N THR A 35 -1.86 -23.98 15.06
CA THR A 35 -0.54 -24.63 15.04
C THR A 35 -0.35 -25.62 13.89
N SER A 36 -1.40 -25.85 13.10
CA SER A 36 -1.45 -26.81 12.00
C SER A 36 -1.89 -26.12 10.70
N VAL A 37 -1.62 -26.76 9.56
CA VAL A 37 -2.07 -26.29 8.25
C VAL A 37 -3.59 -26.38 8.15
N ASN A 38 -4.28 -25.26 7.94
CA ASN A 38 -5.72 -25.20 7.76
C ASN A 38 -6.08 -24.97 6.29
N GLY A 39 -6.81 -25.92 5.72
CA GLY A 39 -7.24 -25.95 4.32
C GLY A 39 -8.62 -25.34 4.09
N MET A 40 -8.97 -24.26 4.79
CA MET A 40 -10.21 -23.52 4.56
C MET A 40 -10.14 -22.83 3.21
N ARG A 41 -11.16 -23.01 2.36
CA ARG A 41 -11.21 -22.45 0.99
C ARG A 41 -12.13 -21.24 0.85
N GLY A 42 -12.69 -20.79 1.97
CA GLY A 42 -13.39 -19.51 2.07
C GLY A 42 -12.46 -18.40 2.52
N ASP A 43 -13.06 -17.28 2.94
CA ASP A 43 -12.32 -16.17 3.51
C ASP A 43 -12.07 -16.42 5.01
N LEU A 44 -10.91 -15.96 5.49
CA LEU A 44 -10.66 -15.76 6.91
C LEU A 44 -10.99 -14.29 7.23
N VAL A 45 -12.01 -14.06 8.04
CA VAL A 45 -12.44 -12.72 8.47
C VAL A 45 -12.10 -12.54 9.94
N ILE A 46 -11.27 -11.55 10.27
CA ILE A 46 -10.88 -11.22 11.64
C ILE A 46 -11.64 -9.97 12.05
N SER A 47 -12.86 -10.17 12.54
CA SER A 47 -13.73 -9.08 12.99
C SER A 47 -13.33 -8.56 14.37
N ASN A 48 -12.88 -9.46 15.26
CA ASN A 48 -12.50 -9.14 16.64
C ASN A 48 -11.38 -10.05 17.15
N GLY A 49 -10.60 -9.56 18.12
CA GLY A 49 -9.45 -10.27 18.66
C GLY A 49 -8.35 -10.47 17.61
N SER A 50 -7.70 -11.63 17.67
CA SER A 50 -6.56 -11.96 16.80
C SER A 50 -6.63 -13.38 16.26
N VAL A 51 -6.06 -13.61 15.09
CA VAL A 51 -5.67 -14.95 14.61
C VAL A 51 -4.16 -15.00 14.57
N ILE A 52 -3.58 -16.03 15.20
CA ILE A 52 -2.14 -16.21 15.35
C ILE A 52 -1.77 -17.53 14.66
N LEU A 53 -0.78 -17.49 13.77
CA LEU A 53 -0.16 -18.66 13.18
C LEU A 53 1.18 -18.92 13.87
N THR A 54 1.42 -20.16 14.28
CA THR A 54 2.72 -20.54 14.87
C THR A 54 3.13 -21.94 14.46
N GLY A 55 4.44 -22.22 14.47
CA GLY A 55 4.96 -23.52 14.06
C GLY A 55 4.64 -23.79 12.59
N ALA A 56 3.91 -24.87 12.32
CA ALA A 56 3.41 -25.23 10.99
C ALA A 56 2.00 -24.64 10.69
N GLY A 57 1.49 -23.76 11.54
CA GLY A 57 0.22 -23.08 11.35
C GLY A 57 0.15 -22.33 10.03
N SER A 58 -0.87 -22.60 9.22
CA SER A 58 -1.10 -21.86 7.98
C SER A 58 -2.57 -21.78 7.60
N VAL A 59 -2.89 -20.78 6.76
CA VAL A 59 -4.21 -20.57 6.14
C VAL A 59 -4.07 -20.28 4.64
N ASN A 60 -3.03 -20.81 3.99
CA ASN A 60 -2.72 -20.53 2.58
C ASN A 60 -3.85 -20.90 1.60
N GLU A 61 -4.76 -21.80 1.99
CA GLU A 61 -5.91 -22.14 1.16
C GLU A 61 -7.05 -21.13 1.24
N ALA A 62 -7.01 -20.20 2.20
CA ALA A 62 -8.02 -19.16 2.33
C ALA A 62 -7.99 -18.28 1.07
N ARG A 63 -9.17 -17.95 0.54
CA ARG A 63 -9.28 -17.08 -0.65
C ARG A 63 -8.85 -15.66 -0.37
N GLY A 64 -9.16 -15.18 0.82
CA GLY A 64 -8.65 -13.93 1.33
C GLY A 64 -8.61 -13.92 2.85
N ILE A 65 -7.81 -12.99 3.36
CA ILE A 65 -7.71 -12.64 4.78
C ILE A 65 -8.21 -11.21 4.90
N GLN A 66 -9.31 -11.03 5.63
CA GLN A 66 -9.90 -9.73 5.89
C GLN A 66 -9.63 -9.36 7.35
N ILE A 67 -8.83 -8.32 7.57
CA ILE A 67 -8.41 -7.88 8.90
C ILE A 67 -9.17 -6.60 9.23
N GLY A 68 -10.01 -6.64 10.26
CA GLY A 68 -10.73 -5.46 10.72
C GLY A 68 -9.82 -4.37 11.30
N ALA A 69 -10.36 -3.16 11.43
CA ALA A 69 -9.66 -2.03 12.05
C ALA A 69 -9.14 -2.38 13.46
N GLY A 70 -7.84 -2.17 13.69
CA GLY A 70 -7.16 -2.52 14.94
C GLY A 70 -7.20 -4.01 15.29
N LYS A 71 -7.36 -4.89 14.29
CA LYS A 71 -7.33 -6.35 14.46
C LYS A 71 -6.04 -6.93 13.92
N VAL A 72 -5.72 -8.12 14.39
CA VAL A 72 -4.40 -8.70 14.24
C VAL A 72 -4.45 -10.05 13.55
N PHE A 73 -3.68 -10.16 12.48
CA PHE A 73 -3.22 -11.41 11.93
C PHE A 73 -1.73 -11.57 12.26
N ASP A 74 -1.40 -12.46 13.18
CA ASP A 74 -0.02 -12.64 13.63
C ASP A 74 0.60 -13.86 12.97
N VAL A 75 1.68 -13.65 12.23
CA VAL A 75 2.49 -14.67 11.58
C VAL A 75 3.92 -14.70 12.10
N SER A 76 4.24 -13.93 13.15
CA SER A 76 5.60 -13.82 13.70
C SER A 76 6.13 -15.15 14.26
N GLY A 77 5.23 -16.06 14.65
CA GLY A 77 5.56 -17.36 15.20
C GLY A 77 5.66 -18.50 14.20
N VAL A 78 5.52 -18.27 12.88
CA VAL A 78 5.60 -19.33 11.86
C VAL A 78 7.04 -19.84 11.70
N THR A 79 7.19 -21.14 11.47
CA THR A 79 8.50 -21.74 11.24
C THR A 79 9.13 -21.17 9.97
N GLY A 80 10.41 -20.81 10.03
CA GLY A 80 11.11 -20.11 8.95
C GLY A 80 11.00 -18.58 9.02
N GLY A 81 10.14 -18.03 9.88
CA GLY A 81 10.08 -16.59 10.17
C GLY A 81 9.53 -15.71 9.05
N MET A 82 9.06 -16.29 7.94
CA MET A 82 8.45 -15.59 6.81
C MET A 82 7.19 -16.34 6.37
N TYR A 83 6.06 -15.64 6.29
CA TYR A 83 4.80 -16.21 5.79
C TYR A 83 4.58 -15.81 4.34
N SER A 84 4.48 -16.78 3.43
CA SER A 84 4.10 -16.51 2.03
C SER A 84 2.60 -16.67 1.86
N TYR A 85 1.96 -15.83 1.04
CA TYR A 85 0.52 -15.93 0.77
C TYR A 85 0.18 -15.51 -0.66
N ASP A 86 -0.79 -16.21 -1.27
CA ASP A 86 -1.23 -15.96 -2.66
C ASP A 86 -2.71 -15.58 -2.79
N GLY A 87 -3.42 -15.44 -1.67
CA GLY A 87 -4.76 -14.87 -1.66
C GLY A 87 -4.75 -13.35 -1.51
N ARG A 88 -5.95 -12.76 -1.45
CA ARG A 88 -6.11 -11.33 -1.17
C ARG A 88 -6.02 -11.07 0.33
N ILE A 89 -5.19 -10.13 0.73
CA ILE A 89 -5.21 -9.57 2.08
C ILE A 89 -5.91 -8.22 2.00
N SER A 90 -6.95 -8.02 2.81
CA SER A 90 -7.54 -6.70 2.99
C SER A 90 -7.46 -6.25 4.43
N GLY A 91 -7.22 -4.96 4.60
CA GLY A 91 -7.19 -4.31 5.89
C GLY A 91 -8.41 -3.45 6.14
N GLY A 92 -8.26 -2.54 7.10
CA GLY A 92 -9.23 -1.50 7.39
C GLY A 92 -8.77 -0.64 8.55
N GLY A 93 -9.56 0.38 8.86
CA GLY A 93 -9.19 1.40 9.83
C GLY A 93 -8.30 2.46 9.20
N VAL A 94 -8.20 3.60 9.89
CA VAL A 94 -7.42 4.76 9.50
C VAL A 94 -6.62 5.16 10.74
N GLY A 95 -5.30 5.17 10.61
CA GLY A 95 -4.39 5.62 11.64
C GLY A 95 -3.67 6.90 11.25
N ALA A 96 -3.32 7.72 12.24
CA ALA A 96 -2.46 8.87 12.01
C ALA A 96 -1.08 8.44 11.47
N LEU A 97 -0.38 9.34 10.79
CA LEU A 97 0.96 9.13 10.26
C LEU A 97 1.91 8.50 11.29
N ARG A 98 2.60 7.40 10.91
CA ARG A 98 3.62 6.60 11.63
C ARG A 98 3.38 6.17 13.10
N ALA A 99 2.67 6.93 13.92
CA ALA A 99 2.61 6.78 15.37
C ALA A 99 1.44 5.92 15.85
N ASP A 100 0.35 5.83 15.08
CA ASP A 100 -0.81 5.04 15.45
C ASP A 100 -0.98 3.84 14.50
N ASN A 101 -0.26 2.77 14.83
CA ASN A 101 -0.48 1.48 14.19
C ASN A 101 -1.67 0.72 14.79
N ALA A 102 -2.17 1.11 15.97
CA ALA A 102 -3.15 0.35 16.73
C ALA A 102 -4.57 0.41 16.15
N THR A 103 -4.89 1.47 15.40
CA THR A 103 -6.18 1.65 14.73
C THR A 103 -6.25 0.98 13.35
N ARG A 104 -5.09 0.66 12.76
CA ARG A 104 -4.94 0.02 11.45
C ARG A 104 -5.16 -1.48 11.54
N ALA A 105 -5.49 -2.13 10.43
CA ALA A 105 -5.33 -3.57 10.34
C ALA A 105 -3.84 -3.92 10.53
N GLN A 106 -3.56 -5.02 11.25
CA GLN A 106 -2.19 -5.38 11.61
C GLN A 106 -1.84 -6.78 11.15
N ILE A 107 -0.66 -6.89 10.54
CA ILE A 107 0.07 -8.14 10.34
C ILE A 107 1.31 -8.08 11.22
N LEU A 108 1.42 -9.00 12.17
CA LEU A 108 2.63 -9.10 12.99
C LEU A 108 3.56 -10.16 12.41
N GLY A 109 4.83 -9.81 12.22
CA GLY A 109 5.84 -10.66 11.57
C GLY A 109 6.08 -10.31 10.10
N ASN A 110 6.83 -11.18 9.42
CA ASN A 110 7.27 -10.97 8.05
C ASN A 110 6.33 -11.67 7.07
N ILE A 111 5.99 -10.98 5.99
CA ILE A 111 5.07 -11.50 4.96
C ILE A 111 5.58 -11.26 3.55
N THR A 112 5.42 -12.30 2.71
CA THR A 112 5.64 -12.23 1.26
C THR A 112 4.32 -12.46 0.55
N VAL A 113 3.93 -11.51 -0.29
CA VAL A 113 2.76 -11.65 -1.17
C VAL A 113 3.24 -12.10 -2.53
N THR A 114 2.81 -13.28 -2.97
CA THR A 114 3.35 -13.94 -4.16
C THR A 114 2.28 -14.80 -4.84
N ASP A 115 2.66 -15.65 -5.79
CA ASP A 115 1.78 -16.57 -6.49
C ASP A 115 1.99 -18.00 -6.03
N ASN A 116 1.03 -18.86 -6.35
CA ASN A 116 1.19 -20.32 -6.29
C ASN A 116 1.60 -20.84 -4.90
N VAL A 117 0.96 -20.32 -3.85
CA VAL A 117 1.18 -20.77 -2.48
C VAL A 117 0.10 -21.75 -2.08
N GLY A 118 0.51 -22.87 -1.48
CA GLY A 118 -0.42 -23.94 -1.13
C GLY A 118 -0.82 -24.78 -2.35
N THR A 119 -2.00 -25.37 -2.29
CA THR A 119 -2.50 -26.36 -3.27
C THR A 119 -3.28 -25.68 -4.40
N ILE A 120 -4.00 -24.61 -4.10
CA ILE A 120 -4.73 -23.82 -5.08
C ILE A 120 -3.89 -22.60 -5.44
N ALA A 121 -3.32 -22.63 -6.63
CA ALA A 121 -2.59 -21.50 -7.19
C ALA A 121 -3.49 -20.27 -7.39
N ARG A 122 -3.08 -19.15 -6.78
CA ARG A 122 -3.68 -17.83 -6.97
C ARG A 122 -2.60 -16.79 -7.20
N GLN A 123 -3.06 -15.54 -7.35
CA GLN A 123 -2.22 -14.36 -7.41
C GLN A 123 -2.44 -13.52 -6.16
N GLY A 124 -1.42 -13.44 -5.31
CA GLY A 124 -1.49 -12.72 -4.06
C GLY A 124 -1.55 -11.22 -4.27
N SER A 125 -2.37 -10.55 -3.46
CA SER A 125 -2.48 -9.10 -3.44
C SER A 125 -2.82 -8.57 -2.05
N ILE A 126 -2.47 -7.31 -1.80
CA ILE A 126 -2.89 -6.52 -0.65
C ILE A 126 -3.77 -5.38 -1.14
N SER A 127 -4.88 -5.15 -0.46
CA SER A 127 -5.77 -4.01 -0.64
C SER A 127 -6.17 -3.47 0.74
N PRO A 128 -5.50 -2.44 1.27
CA PRO A 128 -5.73 -1.97 2.63
C PRO A 128 -7.19 -1.56 2.92
N GLY A 129 -7.99 -1.18 1.93
CA GLY A 129 -9.41 -0.87 2.09
C GLY A 129 -10.22 -0.86 0.79
N ASN A 130 -11.50 -0.52 0.92
CA ASN A 130 -12.36 -0.07 -0.17
C ASN A 130 -12.81 1.36 0.24
N SER A 131 -12.18 2.42 -0.28
CA SER A 131 -11.91 3.71 0.37
C SER A 131 -10.76 3.65 1.36
N ALA A 132 -10.41 4.78 1.99
CA ALA A 132 -9.28 4.87 2.90
C ALA A 132 -9.22 3.73 3.93
N GLY A 133 -8.27 2.83 3.73
CA GLY A 133 -7.95 1.74 4.62
C GLY A 133 -6.45 1.66 4.80
N HIS A 134 -6.01 1.36 6.03
CA HIS A 134 -4.61 1.28 6.35
C HIS A 134 -4.21 -0.13 6.77
N LEU A 135 -2.99 -0.52 6.43
CA LEU A 135 -2.38 -1.77 6.85
C LEU A 135 -1.02 -1.50 7.50
N TYR A 136 -0.78 -2.11 8.64
CA TYR A 136 0.52 -2.14 9.29
C TYR A 136 1.10 -3.55 9.23
N VAL A 137 2.33 -3.69 8.73
CA VAL A 137 3.13 -4.91 8.80
C VAL A 137 4.26 -4.65 9.79
N SER A 138 4.35 -5.39 10.89
CA SER A 138 5.35 -5.10 11.92
C SER A 138 6.77 -5.52 11.54
N GLY A 139 6.90 -6.50 10.65
CA GLY A 139 8.17 -6.99 10.12
C GLY A 139 8.36 -6.56 8.67
N ASP A 140 9.01 -7.43 7.90
CA ASP A 140 9.29 -7.21 6.49
C ASP A 140 8.05 -7.47 5.62
N LEU A 141 7.90 -6.66 4.57
CA LEU A 141 6.90 -6.85 3.52
C LEU A 141 7.61 -7.04 2.18
N THR A 142 7.44 -8.20 1.57
CA THR A 142 7.91 -8.45 0.20
C THR A 142 6.74 -8.46 -0.78
N LEU A 143 6.76 -7.54 -1.75
CA LEU A 143 5.92 -7.61 -2.94
C LEU A 143 6.63 -8.51 -3.95
N GLY A 144 6.22 -9.79 -4.00
CA GLY A 144 6.83 -10.76 -4.89
C GLY A 144 6.67 -10.36 -6.35
N GLY A 145 7.69 -10.64 -7.17
CA GLY A 145 7.62 -10.38 -8.60
C GLY A 145 6.52 -11.18 -9.30
N GLY A 146 6.35 -10.94 -10.60
CA GLY A 146 5.55 -11.80 -11.47
C GLY A 146 6.12 -13.23 -11.49
N LEU A 147 5.34 -14.20 -11.96
CA LEU A 147 5.81 -15.57 -12.13
C LEU A 147 7.13 -15.59 -12.92
N TRP A 148 8.14 -16.28 -12.39
CA TRP A 148 9.47 -16.40 -12.99
C TRP A 148 9.38 -16.75 -14.48
N GLY A 149 9.95 -15.88 -15.34
CA GLY A 149 9.94 -16.06 -16.80
C GLY A 149 8.70 -15.52 -17.51
N THR A 150 7.81 -14.81 -16.81
CA THR A 150 6.72 -14.03 -17.43
C THR A 150 7.06 -12.54 -17.36
N SER A 151 6.81 -11.81 -18.45
CA SER A 151 6.93 -10.35 -18.50
C SER A 151 5.64 -9.64 -18.06
N THR A 152 4.73 -10.36 -17.39
CA THR A 152 3.40 -9.86 -17.04
C THR A 152 3.42 -9.40 -15.60
N LYS A 153 3.28 -8.09 -15.41
CA LYS A 153 3.08 -7.45 -14.11
C LYS A 153 1.94 -8.13 -13.35
N THR A 154 2.14 -8.36 -12.05
CA THR A 154 1.08 -8.75 -11.13
C THR A 154 0.91 -7.66 -10.08
N GLU A 155 -0.31 -7.13 -9.91
CA GLU A 155 -0.57 -6.12 -8.88
C GLU A 155 -0.59 -6.77 -7.50
N ARG A 156 0.49 -6.57 -6.74
CA ARG A 156 0.68 -7.07 -5.36
C ARG A 156 0.09 -6.14 -4.33
N LEU A 157 -0.01 -4.86 -4.64
CA LEU A 157 -0.60 -3.86 -3.78
C LEU A 157 -1.51 -2.96 -4.63
N THR A 158 -2.75 -2.80 -4.20
CA THR A 158 -3.71 -1.88 -4.81
C THR A 158 -4.11 -0.83 -3.79
N LEU A 159 -3.98 0.43 -4.16
CA LEU A 159 -4.25 1.60 -3.32
C LEU A 159 -5.28 2.52 -3.98
N GLU A 160 -6.19 3.05 -3.19
CA GLU A 160 -7.25 3.94 -3.65
C GLU A 160 -7.07 5.36 -3.10
N LEU A 161 -7.26 6.38 -3.95
CA LEU A 161 -7.09 7.79 -3.61
C LEU A 161 -8.42 8.55 -3.70
N SER A 162 -8.79 9.26 -2.63
CA SER A 162 -9.98 10.15 -2.60
C SER A 162 -9.69 11.57 -2.11
N ALA A 163 -8.59 11.78 -1.39
CA ALA A 163 -8.05 13.09 -1.04
C ALA A 163 -6.53 12.96 -0.75
N PRO A 164 -5.74 14.03 -0.93
CA PRO A 164 -4.29 13.99 -0.73
C PRO A 164 -3.90 13.95 0.75
N THR A 165 -2.68 13.47 1.01
CA THR A 165 -2.04 13.60 2.33
C THR A 165 -1.84 15.06 2.71
N SER A 166 -1.35 15.86 1.76
CA SER A 166 -1.03 17.27 1.97
C SER A 166 -0.97 17.99 0.61
N THR A 167 -0.50 19.22 0.60
CA THR A 167 -0.20 19.96 -0.63
C THR A 167 1.25 20.44 -0.64
N LEU A 168 1.87 20.55 -1.82
CA LEU A 168 3.23 21.08 -1.96
C LEU A 168 3.38 22.45 -1.31
N ALA A 169 2.35 23.30 -1.41
CA ALA A 169 2.31 24.60 -0.74
C ALA A 169 2.34 24.48 0.80
N ALA A 170 1.59 23.54 1.37
CA ALA A 170 1.61 23.26 2.80
C ALA A 170 2.96 22.67 3.27
N LEU A 171 3.67 21.98 2.37
CA LEU A 171 5.03 21.48 2.62
C LEU A 171 6.12 22.53 2.34
N GLY A 172 5.74 23.78 2.04
CA GLY A 172 6.68 24.89 1.85
C GLY A 172 7.41 24.91 0.51
N TRP A 173 6.94 24.16 -0.49
CA TRP A 173 7.51 24.24 -1.84
C TRP A 173 7.28 25.61 -2.46
N ASP A 174 8.35 26.22 -2.96
CA ASP A 174 8.38 27.56 -3.53
C ASP A 174 8.36 27.57 -5.07
N GLY A 175 8.23 26.39 -5.70
CA GLY A 175 8.27 26.24 -7.15
C GLY A 175 9.68 26.01 -7.72
N SER A 176 10.69 25.84 -6.86
CA SER A 176 12.06 25.43 -7.25
C SER A 176 12.10 24.01 -7.83
N ASN A 177 13.25 23.62 -8.38
CA ASN A 177 13.46 22.23 -8.82
C ASN A 177 13.19 21.28 -7.65
N VAL A 178 12.51 20.17 -7.91
CA VAL A 178 12.15 19.19 -6.88
C VAL A 178 13.38 18.66 -6.14
N ALA A 179 14.50 18.42 -6.82
CA ALA A 179 15.76 18.01 -6.20
C ALA A 179 16.31 19.08 -5.23
N ASP A 180 16.27 20.35 -5.63
CA ASP A 180 16.70 21.46 -4.79
C ASP A 180 15.75 21.65 -3.60
N TRP A 181 14.44 21.54 -3.84
CA TRP A 181 13.44 21.59 -2.78
C TRP A 181 13.66 20.46 -1.78
N LEU A 182 13.99 19.25 -2.23
CA LEU A 182 14.27 18.11 -1.36
C LEU A 182 15.53 18.28 -0.51
N GLU A 183 16.59 18.83 -1.10
CA GLU A 183 17.82 19.12 -0.35
C GLU A 183 17.58 20.17 0.74
N ASN A 184 16.65 21.10 0.50
CA ASN A 184 16.32 22.18 1.44
C ASN A 184 15.11 21.89 2.34
N SER A 185 14.32 20.85 2.03
CA SER A 185 13.17 20.40 2.83
C SER A 185 13.61 19.35 3.81
N SER A 186 13.15 19.42 5.06
CA SER A 186 13.46 18.36 6.03
C SER A 186 12.87 17.03 5.55
N PRO A 187 13.66 15.94 5.47
CA PRO A 187 13.17 14.59 5.19
C PRO A 187 12.01 14.18 6.11
N ASP A 188 11.94 14.73 7.33
CA ASP A 188 10.84 14.47 8.27
C ASP A 188 9.47 14.88 7.71
N VAL A 189 9.40 15.94 6.90
CA VAL A 189 8.14 16.41 6.29
C VAL A 189 7.63 15.42 5.25
N LEU A 190 8.54 14.72 4.57
CA LEU A 190 8.25 13.76 3.49
C LEU A 190 8.15 12.32 3.98
N ASN A 191 8.80 12.00 5.10
CA ASN A 191 8.65 10.74 5.84
C ASN A 191 7.31 10.64 6.59
N GLY A 192 6.28 11.34 6.12
CA GLY A 192 4.98 11.30 6.76
C GLY A 192 5.01 11.77 8.21
N LEU A 193 5.46 13.01 8.47
CA LEU A 193 5.25 13.68 9.76
C LEU A 193 4.23 14.84 9.68
N ALA A 194 3.70 15.14 8.48
CA ALA A 194 2.69 16.16 8.25
C ALA A 194 1.63 15.69 7.24
N GLY A 195 0.37 16.07 7.48
CA GLY A 195 -0.76 15.76 6.60
C GLY A 195 -1.80 14.82 7.21
N ASP A 196 -2.74 14.39 6.38
CA ASP A 196 -3.87 13.53 6.75
C ASP A 196 -3.97 12.32 5.80
N LEU A 197 -3.87 11.09 6.33
CA LEU A 197 -3.99 9.86 5.55
C LEU A 197 -5.44 9.36 5.44
N SER A 198 -6.43 10.08 5.97
CA SER A 198 -7.84 9.66 5.95
C SER A 198 -8.45 9.66 4.55
N GLY A 199 -7.77 10.27 3.58
CA GLY A 199 -8.22 10.42 2.20
C GLY A 199 -7.89 9.26 1.27
N HIS A 200 -7.07 8.30 1.68
CA HIS A 200 -6.54 7.28 0.79
C HIS A 200 -6.03 6.05 1.54
N ASP A 201 -5.77 5.00 0.78
CA ASP A 201 -5.10 3.82 1.30
C ASP A 201 -3.65 4.08 1.64
N TYR A 202 -3.16 3.40 2.68
CA TYR A 202 -1.78 3.55 3.12
C TYR A 202 -1.24 2.27 3.78
N VAL A 203 0.04 1.98 3.54
CA VAL A 203 0.72 0.83 4.13
C VAL A 203 1.96 1.27 4.89
N ASN A 204 2.08 0.84 6.14
CA ASN A 204 3.28 1.06 6.95
C ASN A 204 3.99 -0.25 7.23
N VAL A 205 5.28 -0.30 6.94
CA VAL A 205 6.14 -1.47 7.11
C VAL A 205 7.16 -1.18 8.22
N GLY A 206 7.10 -1.93 9.31
CA GLY A 206 8.02 -1.80 10.44
C GLY A 206 9.44 -2.29 10.12
N GLY A 207 9.60 -3.18 9.14
CA GLY A 207 10.87 -3.72 8.67
C GLY A 207 11.28 -3.23 7.28
N GLU A 208 11.86 -4.14 6.50
CA GLU A 208 12.24 -3.91 5.10
C GLU A 208 11.03 -4.05 4.16
N LEU A 209 10.84 -3.06 3.29
CA LEU A 209 9.97 -3.17 2.12
C LEU A 209 10.81 -3.68 0.93
N THR A 210 10.49 -4.87 0.41
CA THR A 210 11.12 -5.38 -0.82
C THR A 210 10.18 -5.18 -2.01
N LEU A 211 10.64 -4.37 -2.97
CA LEU A 211 9.97 -4.11 -4.24
C LEU A 211 10.68 -4.88 -5.35
N ASN A 212 10.05 -5.91 -5.90
CA ASN A 212 10.62 -6.70 -6.99
C ASN A 212 10.05 -6.25 -8.35
N GLU A 213 10.82 -6.44 -9.41
CA GLU A 213 10.36 -6.36 -10.79
C GLU A 213 9.05 -7.15 -10.98
N HIS A 214 8.07 -6.53 -11.63
CA HIS A 214 6.73 -7.09 -11.88
C HIS A 214 5.85 -7.31 -10.64
N GLY A 215 6.36 -7.02 -9.43
CA GLY A 215 5.61 -6.98 -8.17
C GLY A 215 4.90 -5.65 -7.99
N GLY A 216 3.96 -5.36 -8.88
CA GLY A 216 3.48 -4.01 -9.12
C GLY A 216 2.56 -3.44 -8.04
N ILE A 217 2.52 -2.12 -7.99
CA ILE A 217 1.65 -1.30 -7.15
C ILE A 217 0.66 -0.59 -8.08
N GLY A 218 -0.63 -0.82 -7.88
CA GLY A 218 -1.71 -0.16 -8.62
C GLY A 218 -2.34 0.95 -7.78
N VAL A 219 -2.54 2.11 -8.39
CA VAL A 219 -3.21 3.26 -7.78
C VAL A 219 -4.46 3.61 -8.58
N THR A 220 -5.59 3.83 -7.90
CA THR A 220 -6.85 4.22 -8.54
C THR A 220 -7.43 5.47 -7.89
N LEU A 221 -8.10 6.31 -8.67
CA LEU A 221 -8.87 7.43 -8.14
C LEU A 221 -10.31 6.97 -7.90
N ILE A 222 -10.83 7.24 -6.71
CA ILE A 222 -12.17 6.82 -6.30
C ILE A 222 -13.01 8.02 -5.86
N ASN A 223 -14.30 7.78 -5.59
CA ASN A 223 -15.23 8.77 -5.03
C ASN A 223 -15.31 10.10 -5.82
N GLY A 224 -15.00 10.05 -7.13
CA GLY A 224 -15.02 11.23 -7.99
C GLY A 224 -13.91 12.23 -7.73
N TYR A 225 -12.84 11.85 -7.03
CA TYR A 225 -11.69 12.71 -6.76
C TYR A 225 -11.13 13.32 -8.07
N GLN A 226 -10.83 14.62 -8.02
CA GLN A 226 -10.33 15.40 -9.15
C GLN A 226 -8.95 15.94 -8.76
N PRO A 227 -7.86 15.37 -9.29
CA PRO A 227 -6.50 15.78 -8.96
C PRO A 227 -6.28 17.27 -9.22
N GLN A 228 -5.61 17.93 -8.27
CA GLN A 228 -5.24 19.33 -8.36
C GLN A 228 -3.72 19.48 -8.38
N TYR A 229 -3.26 20.57 -8.99
CA TYR A 229 -1.85 20.92 -8.91
C TYR A 229 -1.42 21.07 -7.45
N GLY A 230 -0.33 20.40 -7.10
CA GLY A 230 0.25 20.44 -5.78
C GLY A 230 -0.30 19.40 -4.81
N ASP A 231 -1.21 18.52 -5.22
CA ASP A 231 -1.66 17.42 -4.36
C ASP A 231 -0.51 16.44 -4.09
N VAL A 232 -0.31 16.06 -2.83
CA VAL A 232 0.77 15.18 -2.37
C VAL A 232 0.18 13.96 -1.67
N PHE A 233 0.65 12.77 -2.04
CA PHE A 233 0.24 11.50 -1.45
C PHE A 233 1.45 10.77 -0.88
N ASN A 234 1.44 10.49 0.42
CA ASN A 234 2.25 9.46 1.03
C ASN A 234 1.45 8.15 1.00
N LEU A 235 1.95 7.17 0.25
CA LEU A 235 1.29 5.89 0.02
C LEU A 235 1.84 4.78 0.91
N LEU A 236 3.15 4.83 1.19
CA LEU A 236 3.90 3.76 1.82
C LEU A 236 4.98 4.35 2.72
N ASP A 237 5.16 3.79 3.90
CA ASP A 237 6.32 4.04 4.74
C ASP A 237 7.00 2.73 5.14
N TRP A 238 8.32 2.80 5.35
CA TRP A 238 9.14 1.67 5.77
C TRP A 238 10.30 2.10 6.68
N THR A 239 10.99 1.11 7.27
CA THR A 239 12.27 1.32 7.97
C THR A 239 13.45 1.24 7.01
N SER A 240 13.41 0.31 6.05
CA SER A 240 14.40 0.18 4.97
C SER A 240 13.73 -0.35 3.70
N VAL A 241 14.36 -0.17 2.54
CA VAL A 241 13.81 -0.63 1.26
C VAL A 241 14.87 -1.35 0.44
N SER A 242 14.46 -2.42 -0.22
CA SER A 242 15.25 -3.17 -1.20
C SER A 242 14.53 -3.13 -2.55
N VAL A 243 15.19 -2.56 -3.57
CA VAL A 243 14.62 -2.35 -4.91
C VAL A 243 15.22 -3.38 -5.88
N GLY A 244 14.52 -4.50 -6.05
CA GLY A 244 14.86 -5.59 -6.97
C GLY A 244 14.44 -5.30 -8.41
N SER A 245 14.93 -4.20 -8.98
CA SER A 245 14.61 -3.71 -10.35
C SER A 245 13.16 -3.24 -10.56
N PHE A 246 12.44 -2.89 -9.49
CA PHE A 246 11.12 -2.27 -9.60
C PHE A 246 11.17 -0.98 -10.44
N ASP A 247 10.39 -0.90 -11.50
CA ASP A 247 10.34 0.26 -12.40
C ASP A 247 9.16 1.18 -12.07
N ALA A 248 9.44 2.32 -11.42
CA ALA A 248 8.44 3.34 -11.13
C ALA A 248 8.04 4.20 -12.34
N GLY A 249 8.70 4.00 -13.48
CA GLY A 249 8.53 4.78 -14.71
C GLY A 249 9.24 6.14 -14.69
N PRO A 250 9.21 6.86 -15.83
CA PRO A 250 9.82 8.18 -15.95
C PRO A 250 9.05 9.21 -15.13
N THR A 251 9.74 10.31 -14.85
CA THR A 251 9.23 11.45 -14.07
C THR A 251 9.52 12.77 -14.83
N PRO A 252 8.54 13.69 -14.91
CA PRO A 252 7.12 13.47 -14.66
C PRO A 252 6.45 12.61 -15.76
N ARG A 253 5.30 12.02 -15.46
CA ARG A 253 4.50 11.24 -16.43
C ARG A 253 2.99 11.41 -16.28
N SER A 254 2.23 11.11 -17.32
CA SER A 254 0.78 11.34 -17.32
C SER A 254 0.01 10.30 -16.50
N GLY A 255 0.51 9.07 -16.40
CA GLY A 255 -0.24 7.93 -15.87
C GLY A 255 -1.04 7.23 -16.98
N GLY A 256 -1.54 6.02 -16.68
CA GLY A 256 -2.23 5.16 -17.64
C GLY A 256 -1.30 4.42 -18.61
N GLU A 257 0.01 4.63 -18.55
CA GLU A 257 0.98 3.90 -19.37
C GLU A 257 1.13 2.45 -18.86
N LEU A 258 1.27 1.51 -19.80
CA LEU A 258 1.54 0.10 -19.49
C LEU A 258 3.05 -0.15 -19.33
N GLY A 259 3.41 -1.13 -18.49
CA GLY A 259 4.79 -1.65 -18.41
C GLY A 259 5.59 -1.20 -17.18
N TYR A 260 5.11 -0.21 -16.43
CA TYR A 260 5.71 0.18 -15.16
C TYR A 260 5.12 -0.61 -13.99
N ASP A 261 5.95 -0.91 -13.00
CA ASP A 261 5.54 -1.62 -11.79
C ASP A 261 4.69 -0.71 -10.89
N LEU A 262 4.97 0.60 -10.87
CA LEU A 262 4.05 1.60 -10.33
C LEU A 262 3.03 2.01 -11.40
N ASN A 263 1.79 1.58 -11.27
CA ASN A 263 0.70 1.93 -12.18
C ASN A 263 -0.15 3.03 -11.58
N LEU A 264 -0.17 4.17 -12.27
CA LEU A 264 -0.83 5.39 -11.84
C LEU A 264 -1.99 5.71 -12.78
N PRO A 265 -3.07 6.34 -12.28
CA PRO A 265 -4.19 6.73 -13.11
C PRO A 265 -3.81 7.87 -14.07
N ASP A 266 -4.41 7.88 -15.25
CA ASP A 266 -4.18 8.89 -16.30
C ASP A 266 -4.71 10.28 -15.86
N LEU A 267 -3.83 11.27 -15.87
CA LEU A 267 -4.12 12.66 -15.51
C LEU A 267 -4.28 13.61 -16.71
N THR A 268 -4.19 13.13 -17.95
CA THR A 268 -4.25 13.97 -19.17
C THR A 268 -5.52 14.83 -19.23
N ALA A 269 -6.67 14.30 -18.80
CA ALA A 269 -7.93 15.04 -18.74
C ALA A 269 -7.87 16.29 -17.83
N PHE A 270 -6.99 16.26 -16.82
CA PHE A 270 -6.75 17.36 -15.88
C PHE A 270 -5.64 18.31 -16.34
N GLN A 271 -4.90 17.94 -17.41
CA GLN A 271 -3.70 18.63 -17.88
C GLN A 271 -2.63 18.72 -16.77
N LEU A 272 -2.46 17.60 -16.07
CA LEU A 272 -1.53 17.39 -14.96
C LEU A 272 -0.71 16.12 -15.23
N THR A 273 0.38 15.96 -14.47
CA THR A 273 1.27 14.81 -14.50
C THR A 273 1.66 14.41 -13.09
N TRP A 274 1.93 13.12 -12.89
CA TRP A 274 2.56 12.59 -11.68
C TRP A 274 4.06 12.86 -11.68
N HIS A 275 4.57 13.23 -10.51
CA HIS A 275 5.98 13.26 -10.21
C HIS A 275 6.30 12.13 -9.21
N THR A 276 7.25 11.27 -9.54
CA THR A 276 7.50 10.00 -8.82
C THR A 276 8.90 9.87 -8.25
N ASP A 277 9.74 10.90 -8.36
CA ASP A 277 11.13 10.87 -7.85
C ASP A 277 11.25 10.55 -6.36
N LEU A 278 10.20 10.84 -5.58
CA LEU A 278 10.17 10.56 -4.14
C LEU A 278 9.67 9.17 -3.79
N PHE A 279 9.19 8.42 -4.77
CA PHE A 279 8.52 7.17 -4.48
C PHE A 279 9.49 6.14 -3.89
N ALA A 280 10.69 6.02 -4.45
CA ALA A 280 11.66 4.99 -4.03
C ALA A 280 12.26 5.26 -2.63
N ASP A 281 12.31 6.53 -2.21
CA ASP A 281 12.93 6.93 -0.94
C ASP A 281 11.90 7.14 0.17
N TYR A 282 10.71 7.65 -0.18
CA TYR A 282 9.71 8.13 0.78
C TYR A 282 8.30 7.56 0.57
N GLY A 283 8.06 6.79 -0.49
CA GLY A 283 6.72 6.31 -0.84
C GLY A 283 5.76 7.44 -1.21
N VAL A 284 6.30 8.62 -1.56
CA VAL A 284 5.55 9.84 -1.86
C VAL A 284 5.46 10.04 -3.38
N ILE A 285 4.27 10.44 -3.84
CA ILE A 285 4.04 10.96 -5.19
C ILE A 285 3.26 12.27 -5.11
N PHE A 286 3.38 13.11 -6.12
CA PHE A 286 2.64 14.38 -6.15
C PHE A 286 2.29 14.83 -7.56
N VAL A 287 1.36 15.78 -7.64
CA VAL A 287 0.76 16.23 -8.89
C VAL A 287 1.34 17.57 -9.32
N VAL A 288 1.87 17.65 -10.54
CA VAL A 288 2.46 18.86 -11.14
C VAL A 288 1.80 19.19 -12.49
N PRO A 289 1.94 20.42 -13.01
CA PRO A 289 1.41 20.77 -14.32
C PRO A 289 2.23 20.11 -15.43
N GLU A 290 1.62 19.89 -16.59
CA GLU A 290 2.36 19.41 -17.76
C GLU A 290 3.54 20.33 -18.12
N PRO A 291 4.69 19.78 -18.58
CA PRO A 291 5.88 20.57 -18.92
C PRO A 291 5.62 21.72 -19.90
N GLY A 292 4.70 21.54 -20.85
CA GLY A 292 4.33 22.59 -21.83
C GLY A 292 3.70 23.83 -21.19
N ARG A 293 2.90 23.66 -20.14
CA ARG A 293 2.29 24.77 -19.38
C ARG A 293 3.31 25.54 -18.55
N MET A 294 4.27 24.83 -17.96
CA MET A 294 5.40 25.45 -17.25
C MET A 294 6.19 26.37 -18.16
N MET A 295 6.46 25.93 -19.40
CA MET A 295 7.15 26.74 -20.41
C MET A 295 6.30 27.95 -20.84
N LEU A 296 5.00 27.78 -21.05
CA LEU A 296 4.09 28.89 -21.40
C LEU A 296 3.99 29.94 -20.29
N LEU A 297 3.94 29.52 -19.03
CA LEU A 297 3.95 30.44 -17.89
C LEU A 297 5.26 31.23 -17.83
N PHE A 298 6.39 30.54 -18.01
CA PHE A 298 7.72 31.17 -18.06
C PHE A 298 7.86 32.16 -19.22
N PHE A 299 7.38 31.81 -20.42
CA PHE A 299 7.37 32.71 -21.58
C PHE A 299 6.38 33.89 -21.39
N GLY A 300 5.25 33.68 -20.73
CA GLY A 300 4.31 34.75 -20.38
C GLY A 300 4.88 35.76 -19.38
N LEU A 301 5.55 35.28 -18.33
CA LEU A 301 6.22 36.12 -17.33
C LEU A 301 7.40 36.91 -17.93
N THR A 302 8.22 36.28 -18.76
CA THR A 302 9.29 37.00 -19.49
C THR A 302 8.71 38.04 -20.46
N GLY A 303 7.61 37.74 -21.15
CA GLY A 303 6.88 38.73 -21.97
C GLY A 303 6.35 39.94 -21.18
N LEU A 304 5.94 39.75 -19.92
CA LEU A 304 5.53 40.84 -19.03
C LEU A 304 6.72 41.68 -18.54
N LEU A 305 7.86 41.06 -18.24
CA LEU A 305 9.10 41.76 -17.88
C LEU A 305 9.68 42.58 -19.05
N PHE A 306 9.43 42.14 -20.29
CA PHE A 306 9.81 42.87 -21.51
C PHE A 306 8.75 43.85 -22.03
N ARG A 307 7.67 44.11 -21.28
CA ARG A 307 6.72 45.18 -21.60
C ARG A 307 7.41 46.55 -21.39
N ARG A 308 8.11 47.02 -22.42
CA ARG A 308 8.66 48.39 -22.48
C ARG A 308 7.55 49.37 -22.08
N ARG A 309 7.81 50.16 -21.03
CA ARG A 309 7.09 51.42 -20.78
C ARG A 309 7.13 52.20 -22.08
N ARG A 310 5.98 52.32 -22.75
CA ARG A 310 5.82 53.32 -23.82
C ARG A 310 5.85 54.67 -23.10
N ALA A 311 6.99 55.35 -23.19
CA ALA A 311 7.10 56.78 -22.92
C ALA A 311 6.49 57.55 -24.09
#